data_AF-A0A7S4UEL9-F1
#
_entry.id   AF-A0A7S4UEL9-F1
#
_cell.length_a   1.000
_cell.length_b   1.000
_cell.length_c   1.000
_cell.angle_alpha   90.00
_cell.angle_beta   90.00
_cell.angle_gamma   90.00
#
_symmetry.space_group_name_H-M   'P 1'
#
loop_
_entity.id
_entity.type
_entity.pdbx_description
1 polymer ?
#
loop_
_entity_poly.entity_id
_entity_poly.type
_entity_poly.pdbx_seq_one_letter_code
_entity_poly.pdbx_strand_id
1 'polypeptide(L)'
;EIPIYQETSTQNYMCFASPLFVFFQFFIDRIEAETSLWVDVNGVKTKTRETSGASEVTHLADIEKIYSDLAILENLQKPIVFDEFCSRLNQILMGLHLEFLRHVPPGIFAPPQLEVALDEIAKFLHNIPLLVKKEISSYFHSSTLRLLWFGNRLQSILRGERKNEICNWWLGHIEKKVDDFLENDCHYCLSALPANYTDEPPEDLEVVRDNLEILKNVMKIGEGGEDSYGLLEFVDVVVKEVYLVLEGLMDDLKYVLGKKWVGMSLGLKYNEVEIASVARDLDYLSRMKGMDEEISLQRKNGGGSKKLEMSDVVPVAGLVMARFHIYECENTTALDLWQSKDPKKEEKEKKTTFPRAPVPPQSSLETPTPPSTLLPPPPPPPSLPVESALFYRASLPRPLSISLTKNLEGLRNLSSATLFFQLSQQEAEHEAEYEAEHEAEHEAEHEAE
;
A
#
# COMPACT_ATOMS: atom_id res chain seq x y z
N GLU A 1 4.76 33.49 -3.31
CA GLU A 1 4.40 34.18 -2.06
C GLU A 1 2.89 34.19 -1.96
N ILE A 2 2.32 33.21 -1.26
CA ILE A 2 0.89 33.19 -0.92
C ILE A 2 0.80 33.93 0.41
N PRO A 3 -0.08 34.93 0.57
CA PRO A 3 -0.22 35.61 1.85
C PRO A 3 -0.70 34.55 2.85
N ILE A 4 0.15 34.26 3.83
CA ILE A 4 -0.25 33.57 5.05
C ILE A 4 -1.33 34.48 5.64
N TYR A 5 -2.60 34.09 5.46
CA TYR A 5 -3.69 34.65 6.22
C TYR A 5 -3.34 34.40 7.67
N GLN A 6 -2.80 35.42 8.33
CA GLN A 6 -2.76 35.47 9.78
C GLN A 6 -4.17 35.13 10.24
N GLU A 7 -4.30 34.05 10.99
CA GLU A 7 -5.47 33.77 11.82
C GLU A 7 -5.76 35.04 12.60
N THR A 8 -6.65 35.85 12.05
CA THR A 8 -7.08 37.11 12.63
C THR A 8 -8.01 36.73 13.75
N SER A 9 -7.40 36.37 14.88
CA SER A 9 -7.70 36.83 16.22
C SER A 9 -9.16 37.02 16.63
N THR A 10 -10.14 36.29 16.10
CA THR A 10 -11.48 36.27 16.70
C THR A 10 -11.43 35.56 18.07
N GLN A 11 -10.52 34.59 18.24
CA GLN A 11 -10.28 33.95 19.54
C GLN A 11 -9.45 34.81 20.51
N ASN A 12 -8.51 35.64 20.03
CA ASN A 12 -7.63 36.42 20.91
C ASN A 12 -8.26 37.71 21.47
N TYR A 13 -9.41 38.17 20.96
CA TYR A 13 -10.12 39.34 21.52
C TYR A 13 -11.17 38.99 22.59
N MET A 14 -11.46 37.71 22.86
CA MET A 14 -12.50 37.31 23.82
C MET A 14 -12.00 36.66 25.13
N CYS A 15 -10.70 36.50 25.31
CA CYS A 15 -10.13 35.78 26.46
C CYS A 15 -10.13 36.55 27.80
N PHE A 16 -10.87 37.64 27.94
CA PHE A 16 -11.14 38.26 29.24
C PHE A 16 -12.66 38.39 29.48
N ALA A 17 -13.24 37.33 30.04
CA ALA A 17 -14.45 37.31 30.88
C ALA A 17 -15.70 38.09 30.39
N SER A 18 -15.95 38.18 29.08
CA SER A 18 -17.24 38.65 28.60
C SER A 18 -18.28 37.51 28.73
N PRO A 19 -19.43 37.72 29.41
CA PRO A 19 -20.53 36.76 29.42
C PRO A 19 -21.01 36.37 28.01
N LEU A 20 -20.68 37.18 27.00
CA LEU A 20 -21.01 36.94 25.61
C LEU A 20 -20.15 35.83 24.98
N PHE A 21 -19.00 35.45 25.55
CA PHE A 21 -18.17 34.38 24.96
C PHE A 21 -18.94 33.05 24.88
N VAL A 22 -19.58 32.63 25.97
CA VAL A 22 -20.40 31.41 26.01
C VAL A 22 -21.56 31.50 25.00
N PHE A 23 -22.13 32.71 24.86
CA PHE A 23 -23.16 32.98 23.88
C PHE A 23 -22.64 32.86 22.44
N PHE A 24 -21.53 33.49 22.09
CA PHE A 24 -20.95 33.40 20.75
C PHE A 24 -20.50 31.97 20.42
N GLN A 25 -19.93 31.24 21.37
CA GLN A 25 -19.59 29.83 21.17
C GLN A 25 -20.84 29.01 20.86
N PHE A 26 -21.94 29.19 21.61
CA PHE A 26 -23.21 28.53 21.31
C PHE A 26 -23.73 28.84 19.89
N PHE A 27 -23.58 30.09 19.43
CA PHE A 27 -23.97 30.47 18.07
C PHE A 27 -23.06 29.87 17.01
N ILE A 28 -21.74 29.81 17.26
CA ILE A 28 -20.78 29.15 16.37
C ILE A 28 -21.13 27.67 16.25
N ASP A 29 -21.30 26.96 17.38
CA ASP A 29 -21.68 25.55 17.41
C ASP A 29 -23.01 25.32 16.66
N ARG A 30 -23.95 26.26 16.79
CA ARG A 30 -25.24 26.19 16.07
C ARG A 30 -25.07 26.43 14.57
N ILE A 31 -24.25 27.40 14.16
CA ILE A 31 -23.93 27.66 12.75
C ILE A 31 -23.28 26.43 12.13
N GLU A 32 -22.31 25.83 12.82
CA GLU A 32 -21.63 24.60 12.37
C GLU A 32 -22.61 23.44 12.25
N ALA A 33 -23.47 23.22 13.24
CA ALA A 33 -24.47 22.15 13.22
C ALA A 33 -25.50 22.33 12.09
N GLU A 34 -26.02 23.54 11.88
CA GLU A 34 -26.97 23.83 10.81
C GLU A 34 -26.32 23.77 9.42
N THR A 35 -25.07 24.24 9.30
CA THR A 35 -24.30 24.11 8.05
C THR A 35 -24.04 22.64 7.75
N SER A 36 -23.66 21.85 8.76
CA SER A 36 -23.45 20.41 8.62
C SER A 36 -24.72 19.69 8.18
N LEU A 37 -25.84 19.98 8.84
CA LEU A 37 -27.15 19.44 8.49
C LEU A 37 -27.56 19.82 7.06
N TRP A 38 -27.30 21.06 6.67
CA TRP A 38 -27.61 21.52 5.32
C TRP A 38 -26.78 20.80 4.27
N VAL A 39 -25.48 20.62 4.51
CA VAL A 39 -24.57 19.84 3.65
C VAL A 39 -25.03 18.37 3.57
N ASP A 40 -25.42 17.77 4.70
CA ASP A 40 -25.97 16.40 4.78
C ASP A 40 -27.27 16.24 3.97
N VAL A 41 -28.21 17.18 4.10
CA VAL A 41 -29.50 17.16 3.38
C VAL A 41 -29.30 17.25 1.87
N ASN A 42 -28.21 17.89 1.43
CA ASN A 42 -27.84 17.97 0.02
C ASN A 42 -27.02 16.76 -0.46
N GLY A 43 -26.81 15.74 0.39
CA GLY A 43 -26.22 14.46 0.01
C GLY A 43 -24.78 14.24 0.47
N VAL A 44 -24.11 15.25 1.05
CA VAL A 44 -22.71 15.16 1.46
C VAL A 44 -22.62 14.77 2.93
N LYS A 45 -22.20 13.53 3.23
CA LYS A 45 -22.13 13.01 4.60
C LYS A 45 -21.01 13.67 5.43
N THR A 46 -21.37 14.61 6.29
CA THR A 46 -20.47 15.42 7.15
C THR A 46 -19.89 14.68 8.35
N LYS A 47 -20.52 13.58 8.80
CA LYS A 47 -19.99 12.70 9.87
C LYS A 47 -18.59 12.13 9.59
N THR A 48 -18.13 12.21 8.34
CA THR A 48 -16.78 11.77 7.94
C THR A 48 -15.67 12.80 8.23
N ARG A 49 -15.98 13.94 8.87
CA ARG A 49 -15.00 14.99 9.23
C ARG A 49 -14.10 14.60 10.41
N GLU A 50 -14.63 13.83 11.36
CA GLU A 50 -13.89 13.49 12.60
C GLU A 50 -12.77 12.48 12.38
N THR A 51 -12.80 11.70 11.29
CA THR A 51 -11.76 10.72 10.97
C THR A 51 -10.56 11.33 10.24
N SER A 52 -10.22 12.58 10.56
CA SER A 52 -9.08 13.35 10.01
C SER A 52 -7.70 12.69 10.19
N GLY A 53 -7.62 11.54 10.87
CA GLY A 53 -6.50 10.63 10.69
C GLY A 53 -6.56 10.02 9.29
N ALA A 54 -5.54 10.28 8.47
CA ALA A 54 -5.27 9.63 7.17
C ALA A 54 -5.18 8.08 7.21
N SER A 55 -5.58 7.46 8.30
CA SER A 55 -5.52 6.03 8.58
C SER A 55 -6.86 5.32 8.39
N GLU A 56 -7.99 6.02 8.27
CA GLU A 56 -9.21 5.35 7.83
C GLU A 56 -9.06 5.09 6.34
N VAL A 57 -8.91 3.81 5.99
CA VAL A 57 -8.66 3.33 4.63
C VAL A 57 -9.82 3.75 3.74
N THR A 58 -9.72 4.91 3.10
CA THR A 58 -10.66 5.30 2.05
C THR A 58 -10.36 4.40 0.85
N HIS A 59 -11.30 3.51 0.55
CA HIS A 59 -11.20 2.59 -0.58
C HIS A 59 -11.25 3.40 -1.87
N LEU A 60 -10.57 2.95 -2.92
CA LEU A 60 -10.63 3.63 -4.23
C LEU A 60 -12.07 3.74 -4.77
N ALA A 61 -12.95 2.82 -4.36
CA ALA A 61 -14.39 2.87 -4.65
C ALA A 61 -15.08 4.18 -4.22
N ASP A 62 -14.53 4.91 -3.24
CA ASP A 62 -15.12 6.15 -2.73
C ASP A 62 -14.87 7.37 -3.62
N ILE A 63 -14.02 7.28 -4.66
CA ILE A 63 -13.66 8.42 -5.51
C ILE A 63 -14.89 9.04 -6.18
N GLU A 64 -15.80 8.23 -6.72
CA GLU A 64 -17.03 8.72 -7.38
C GLU A 64 -17.90 9.52 -6.41
N LYS A 65 -18.02 9.02 -5.18
CA LYS A 65 -18.73 9.72 -4.11
C LYS A 65 -18.05 11.06 -3.80
N ILE A 66 -16.72 11.13 -3.78
CA ILE A 66 -16.00 12.39 -3.49
C ILE A 66 -16.19 13.40 -4.62
N TYR A 67 -16.21 12.95 -5.88
CA TYR A 67 -16.56 13.81 -7.02
C TYR A 67 -17.98 14.35 -6.91
N SER A 68 -18.93 13.49 -6.58
CA SER A 68 -20.32 13.89 -6.31
C SER A 68 -20.38 14.90 -5.17
N ASP A 69 -19.67 14.64 -4.06
CA ASP A 69 -19.60 15.53 -2.90
C ASP A 69 -19.03 16.90 -3.29
N LEU A 70 -17.98 16.95 -4.11
CA LEU A 70 -17.40 18.20 -4.60
C LEU A 70 -18.32 18.98 -5.53
N ALA A 71 -19.03 18.31 -6.44
CA ALA A 71 -20.00 18.94 -7.32
C ALA A 71 -21.16 19.56 -6.52
N ILE A 72 -21.63 18.86 -5.49
CA ILE A 72 -22.63 19.38 -4.54
C ILE A 72 -22.07 20.60 -3.82
N LEU A 73 -20.87 20.50 -3.22
CA LEU A 73 -20.25 21.60 -2.48
C LEU A 73 -19.99 22.84 -3.37
N GLU A 74 -19.62 22.64 -4.63
CA GLU A 74 -19.50 23.72 -5.62
C GLU A 74 -20.86 24.38 -5.88
N ASN A 75 -21.92 23.58 -6.02
CA ASN A 75 -23.28 24.08 -6.20
C ASN A 75 -23.80 24.86 -4.98
N LEU A 76 -23.47 24.40 -3.76
CA LEU A 76 -23.83 25.08 -2.51
C LEU A 76 -23.13 26.44 -2.35
N GLN A 77 -22.00 26.66 -3.01
CA GLN A 77 -21.30 27.94 -3.03
C GLN A 77 -21.87 28.94 -4.05
N LYS A 78 -22.82 28.54 -4.90
CA LYS A 78 -23.45 29.46 -5.85
C LYS A 78 -24.24 30.54 -5.10
N PRO A 79 -24.13 31.83 -5.48
CA PRO A 79 -24.70 32.93 -4.71
C PRO A 79 -26.17 32.74 -4.33
N ILE A 80 -27.01 32.30 -5.27
CA ILE A 80 -28.45 32.13 -5.06
C ILE A 80 -28.74 31.12 -3.93
N VAL A 81 -28.11 29.94 -4.00
CA VAL A 81 -28.32 28.84 -3.03
C VAL A 81 -27.74 29.21 -1.67
N PHE A 82 -26.56 29.83 -1.69
CA PHE A 82 -25.84 30.24 -0.50
C PHE A 82 -26.56 31.37 0.27
N ASP A 83 -27.05 32.39 -0.43
CA ASP A 83 -27.72 33.55 0.15
C ASP A 83 -29.07 33.16 0.75
N GLU A 84 -29.80 32.23 0.12
CA GLU A 84 -31.05 31.68 0.65
C GLU A 84 -30.82 30.96 1.99
N PHE A 85 -29.80 30.10 2.06
CA PHE A 85 -29.43 29.41 3.30
C PHE A 85 -29.01 30.40 4.39
N CYS A 86 -28.12 31.35 4.07
CA CYS A 86 -27.67 32.36 5.03
C CYS A 86 -28.82 33.21 5.56
N SER A 87 -29.80 33.56 4.71
CA SER A 87 -30.99 34.31 5.12
C SER A 87 -31.84 33.53 6.11
N ARG A 88 -32.08 32.24 5.86
CA ARG A 88 -32.80 31.34 6.79
C ARG A 88 -32.04 31.17 8.09
N LEU A 89 -30.73 30.94 8.03
CA LEU A 89 -29.90 30.78 9.22
C LEU A 89 -29.90 32.06 10.07
N ASN A 90 -29.81 33.23 9.45
CA ASN A 90 -29.91 34.51 10.15
C ASN A 90 -31.26 34.68 10.85
N GLN A 91 -32.38 34.24 10.25
CA GLN A 91 -33.69 34.26 10.91
C GLN A 91 -33.74 33.35 12.15
N ILE A 92 -33.18 32.14 12.06
CA ILE A 92 -33.10 31.19 13.18
C ILE A 92 -32.27 31.80 14.33
N LEU A 93 -31.09 32.31 14.01
CA LEU A 93 -30.16 32.89 14.98
C LEU A 93 -30.72 34.16 15.62
N MET A 94 -31.43 35.00 14.86
CA MET A 94 -32.13 36.17 15.40
C MET A 94 -33.23 35.75 16.39
N GLY A 95 -33.99 34.69 16.08
CA GLY A 95 -34.99 34.12 16.99
C GLY A 95 -34.38 33.66 18.31
N LEU A 96 -33.30 32.87 18.24
CA LEU A 96 -32.54 32.40 19.41
C LEU A 96 -31.93 33.56 20.21
N HIS A 97 -31.46 34.60 19.54
CA HIS A 97 -30.91 35.79 20.19
C HIS A 97 -31.98 36.54 20.97
N LEU A 98 -33.15 36.79 20.37
CA LEU A 98 -34.28 37.44 21.05
C LEU A 98 -34.78 36.61 22.23
N GLU A 99 -34.80 35.28 22.10
CA GLU A 99 -35.13 34.37 23.19
C GLU A 99 -34.11 34.45 24.32
N PHE A 100 -32.81 34.43 24.01
CA PHE A 100 -31.75 34.60 24.99
C PHE A 100 -31.89 35.92 25.75
N LEU A 101 -32.05 37.05 25.04
CA LEU A 101 -32.21 38.37 25.65
C LEU A 101 -33.40 38.45 26.63
N ARG A 102 -34.49 37.70 26.38
CA ARG A 102 -35.63 37.62 27.30
C ARG A 102 -35.30 36.90 28.61
N HIS A 103 -34.34 35.99 28.58
CA HIS A 103 -33.95 35.18 29.74
C HIS A 103 -32.76 35.75 30.50
N VAL A 104 -32.05 36.75 29.96
CA VAL A 104 -30.97 37.45 30.67
C VAL A 104 -31.57 38.22 31.85
N PRO A 105 -31.21 37.90 33.11
CA PRO A 105 -31.65 38.66 34.27
C PRO A 105 -31.37 40.16 34.12
N PRO A 106 -32.36 41.02 34.43
CA PRO A 106 -32.13 42.46 34.46
C PRO A 106 -31.03 42.78 35.48
N GLY A 107 -29.93 43.37 35.02
CA GLY A 107 -28.76 43.71 35.84
C GLY A 107 -27.46 42.98 35.49
N ILE A 108 -27.47 41.99 34.60
CA ILE A 108 -26.22 41.36 34.09
C ILE A 108 -25.41 42.34 33.24
N PHE A 109 -26.08 43.18 32.46
CA PHE A 109 -25.45 44.22 31.66
C PHE A 109 -25.81 45.59 32.23
N ALA A 110 -24.81 46.38 32.64
CA ALA A 110 -25.03 47.79 32.96
C ALA A 110 -25.27 48.57 31.66
N PRO A 111 -26.14 49.60 31.60
CA PRO A 111 -26.25 50.51 30.44
C PRO A 111 -25.02 51.43 30.48
N PRO A 112 -23.89 51.07 29.83
CA PRO A 112 -23.75 51.05 28.36
C PRO A 112 -23.31 49.71 27.75
N GLN A 113 -22.97 48.71 28.57
CA GLN A 113 -22.53 47.39 28.14
C GLN A 113 -23.61 46.64 27.36
N LEU A 114 -24.89 46.89 27.63
CA LEU A 114 -25.98 46.29 26.86
C LEU A 114 -25.99 46.77 25.40
N GLU A 115 -25.79 48.07 25.15
CA GLU A 115 -25.76 48.62 23.79
C GLU A 115 -24.53 48.12 23.03
N VAL A 116 -23.37 48.07 23.71
CA VAL A 116 -22.14 47.48 23.15
C VAL A 116 -22.35 45.99 22.82
N ALA A 117 -22.99 45.23 23.71
CA ALA A 117 -23.31 43.82 23.47
C ALA A 117 -24.26 43.64 22.27
N LEU A 118 -25.28 44.48 22.14
CA LEU A 118 -26.21 44.45 21.01
C LEU A 118 -25.51 44.79 19.68
N ASP A 119 -24.61 45.77 19.69
CA ASP A 119 -23.79 46.12 18.51
C ASP A 119 -22.80 45.00 18.15
N GLU A 120 -22.14 44.37 19.12
CA GLU A 120 -21.28 43.21 18.90
C GLU A 120 -22.05 42.02 18.31
N ILE A 121 -23.27 41.78 18.78
CA ILE A 121 -24.13 40.72 18.25
C ILE A 121 -24.59 41.07 16.83
N ALA A 122 -25.00 42.31 16.55
CA ALA A 122 -25.36 42.72 15.21
C ALA A 122 -24.19 42.55 14.22
N LYS A 123 -22.97 42.93 14.64
CA LYS A 123 -21.73 42.68 13.88
C LYS A 123 -21.47 41.20 13.69
N PHE A 124 -21.68 40.37 14.72
CA PHE A 124 -21.55 38.92 14.59
C PHE A 124 -22.53 38.34 13.57
N LEU A 125 -23.81 38.75 13.62
CA LEU A 125 -24.83 38.31 12.67
C LEU A 125 -24.50 38.72 11.24
N HIS A 126 -23.92 39.91 11.03
CA HIS A 126 -23.42 40.33 9.72
C HIS A 126 -22.31 39.43 9.17
N ASN A 127 -21.54 38.77 10.04
CA ASN A 127 -20.46 37.86 9.67
C ASN A 127 -20.91 36.39 9.48
N ILE A 128 -22.18 36.04 9.70
CA ILE A 128 -22.69 34.68 9.47
C ILE A 128 -22.32 34.14 8.08
N PRO A 129 -22.50 34.89 6.96
CA PRO A 129 -22.12 34.39 5.65
C PRO A 129 -20.63 34.03 5.56
N LEU A 130 -19.74 34.76 6.25
CA LEU A 130 -18.31 34.43 6.25
C LEU A 130 -18.04 33.13 7.02
N LEU A 131 -18.73 32.90 8.15
CA LEU A 131 -18.59 31.68 8.94
C LEU A 131 -19.11 30.45 8.20
N VAL A 132 -20.30 30.55 7.58
CA VAL A 132 -20.86 29.47 6.75
C VAL A 132 -19.94 29.19 5.56
N LYS A 133 -19.46 30.24 4.87
CA LYS A 133 -18.54 30.08 3.75
C LYS A 133 -17.23 29.40 4.16
N LYS A 134 -16.67 29.77 5.32
CA LYS A 134 -15.48 29.11 5.90
C LYS A 134 -15.73 27.63 6.11
N GLU A 135 -16.88 27.26 6.67
CA GLU A 135 -17.22 25.87 6.96
C GLU A 135 -17.43 25.05 5.68
N ILE A 136 -18.16 25.56 4.69
CA ILE A 136 -18.28 24.90 3.36
C ILE A 136 -16.91 24.77 2.70
N SER A 137 -16.07 25.80 2.79
CA SER A 137 -14.70 25.78 2.23
C SER A 137 -13.84 24.71 2.92
N SER A 138 -14.04 24.47 4.21
CA SER A 138 -13.39 23.39 4.96
C SER A 138 -13.78 22.01 4.40
N TYR A 139 -15.07 21.74 4.17
CA TYR A 139 -15.52 20.51 3.51
C TYR A 139 -14.95 20.36 2.10
N PHE A 140 -15.00 21.44 1.31
CA PHE A 140 -14.45 21.45 -0.05
C PHE A 140 -12.95 21.14 -0.05
N HIS A 141 -12.20 21.76 0.86
CA HIS A 141 -10.76 21.53 1.00
C HIS A 141 -10.46 20.08 1.41
N SER A 142 -11.20 19.54 2.39
CA SER A 142 -11.07 18.16 2.83
C SER A 142 -11.32 17.18 1.66
N SER A 143 -12.39 17.35 0.90
CA SER A 143 -12.68 16.50 -0.26
C SER A 143 -11.62 16.63 -1.36
N THR A 144 -11.09 17.84 -1.58
CA THR A 144 -9.99 18.08 -2.53
C THR A 144 -8.71 17.36 -2.09
N LEU A 145 -8.36 17.41 -0.80
CA LEU A 145 -7.20 16.70 -0.27
C LEU A 145 -7.35 15.18 -0.41
N ARG A 146 -8.56 14.64 -0.19
CA ARG A 146 -8.85 13.21 -0.45
C ARG A 146 -8.65 12.85 -1.91
N LEU A 147 -9.19 13.63 -2.86
CA LEU A 147 -8.94 13.40 -4.29
C LEU A 147 -7.46 13.45 -4.65
N LEU A 148 -6.71 14.40 -4.09
CA LEU A 148 -5.28 14.50 -4.32
C LEU A 148 -4.54 13.26 -3.82
N TRP A 149 -4.87 12.81 -2.61
CA TRP A 149 -4.32 11.57 -2.05
C TRP A 149 -4.64 10.36 -2.94
N PHE A 150 -5.88 10.27 -3.45
CA PHE A 150 -6.28 9.23 -4.40
C PHE A 150 -5.50 9.30 -5.72
N GLY A 151 -5.34 10.48 -6.30
CA GLY A 151 -4.52 10.66 -7.50
C GLY A 151 -3.08 10.19 -7.30
N ASN A 152 -2.49 10.49 -6.14
CA ASN A 152 -1.16 10.01 -5.78
C ASN A 152 -1.11 8.48 -5.60
N ARG A 153 -2.13 7.89 -4.96
CA ARG A 153 -2.24 6.43 -4.79
C ARG A 153 -2.35 5.73 -6.14
N LEU A 154 -3.21 6.22 -7.04
CA LEU A 154 -3.35 5.69 -8.40
C LEU A 154 -2.02 5.76 -9.16
N GLN A 155 -1.34 6.91 -9.10
CA GLN A 155 -0.01 7.06 -9.70
C GLN A 155 1.02 6.09 -9.12
N SER A 156 1.01 5.86 -7.81
CA SER A 156 1.90 4.90 -7.15
C SER A 156 1.64 3.45 -7.59
N ILE A 157 0.37 3.09 -7.83
CA ILE A 157 -0.01 1.78 -8.38
C ILE A 157 0.48 1.64 -9.83
N LEU A 158 0.19 2.63 -10.69
CA LEU A 158 0.60 2.60 -12.10
C LEU A 158 2.11 2.51 -12.28
N ARG A 159 2.88 3.18 -11.41
CA ARG A 159 4.35 3.13 -11.40
C ARG A 159 4.93 1.85 -10.79
N GLY A 160 4.08 1.00 -10.20
CA GLY A 160 4.50 -0.21 -9.50
C GLY A 160 5.15 0.04 -8.14
N GLU A 161 5.18 1.28 -7.63
CA GLU A 161 5.74 1.60 -6.31
C GLU A 161 4.96 0.89 -5.20
N ARG A 162 3.62 0.94 -5.27
CA ARG A 162 2.76 0.26 -4.28
C ARG A 162 2.92 -1.26 -4.33
N LYS A 163 3.05 -1.82 -5.54
CA LYS A 163 3.37 -3.24 -5.73
C LYS A 163 4.69 -3.58 -5.06
N ASN A 164 5.75 -2.81 -5.31
CA ASN A 164 7.07 -3.05 -4.70
C ASN A 164 7.03 -2.95 -3.17
N GLU A 165 6.31 -1.98 -2.61
CA GLU A 165 6.14 -1.84 -1.17
C GLU A 165 5.50 -3.09 -0.54
N ILE A 166 4.37 -3.55 -1.10
CA ILE A 166 3.68 -4.75 -0.63
C ILE A 166 4.54 -5.99 -0.88
N CYS A 167 5.25 -6.04 -2.01
CA CYS A 167 6.14 -7.13 -2.35
C CYS A 167 7.36 -7.24 -1.43
N ASN A 168 7.85 -6.13 -0.89
CA ASN A 168 8.89 -6.15 0.12
C ASN A 168 8.31 -6.53 1.48
N TRP A 169 7.13 -6.02 1.82
CA TRP A 169 6.47 -6.28 3.08
C TRP A 169 6.15 -7.77 3.29
N TRP A 170 5.46 -8.43 2.35
CA TRP A 170 5.06 -9.83 2.53
C TRP A 170 6.24 -10.82 2.52
N LEU A 171 7.35 -10.52 1.82
CA LEU A 171 8.56 -11.36 1.80
C LEU A 171 9.28 -11.26 3.12
N GLY A 172 9.45 -10.03 3.64
CA GLY A 172 9.99 -9.83 4.98
C GLY A 172 9.08 -10.39 6.08
N HIS A 173 7.76 -10.37 5.88
CA HIS A 173 6.80 -10.98 6.80
C HIS A 173 6.92 -12.52 6.82
N ILE A 174 7.03 -13.15 5.65
CA ILE A 174 7.25 -14.60 5.53
C ILE A 174 8.58 -14.98 6.18
N GLU A 175 9.67 -14.29 5.85
CA GLU A 175 11.00 -14.52 6.44
C GLU A 175 10.94 -14.45 7.97
N LYS A 176 10.43 -13.33 8.50
CA LYS A 176 10.30 -13.15 9.94
C LYS A 176 9.45 -14.24 10.60
N LYS A 177 8.32 -14.61 10.01
CA LYS A 177 7.43 -15.63 10.57
C LYS A 177 8.09 -17.01 10.57
N VAL A 178 8.85 -17.34 9.53
CA VAL A 178 9.61 -18.60 9.46
C VAL A 178 10.71 -18.62 10.51
N ASP A 179 11.43 -17.51 10.68
CA ASP A 179 12.48 -17.38 11.69
C ASP A 179 11.90 -17.51 13.11
N ASP A 180 10.80 -16.80 13.38
CA ASP A 180 10.08 -16.87 14.66
C ASP A 180 9.61 -18.30 14.94
N PHE A 181 9.08 -19.02 13.94
CA PHE A 181 8.64 -20.42 14.07
C PHE A 181 9.81 -21.37 14.34
N LEU A 182 10.90 -21.25 13.58
CA LEU A 182 12.08 -22.11 13.74
C LEU A 182 12.73 -21.89 15.11
N GLU A 183 12.92 -20.65 15.53
CA GLU A 183 13.59 -20.32 16.79
C GLU A 183 12.72 -20.69 18.01
N ASN A 184 11.44 -20.27 18.02
CA ASN A 184 10.58 -20.43 19.20
C ASN A 184 9.97 -21.83 19.32
N ASP A 185 9.52 -22.41 18.21
CA ASP A 185 8.74 -23.66 18.23
C ASP A 185 9.62 -24.90 17.94
N CYS A 186 10.70 -24.73 17.16
CA CYS A 186 11.58 -25.83 16.76
C CYS A 186 12.94 -25.84 17.48
N HIS A 187 13.25 -24.81 18.28
CA HIS A 187 14.56 -24.61 18.94
C HIS A 187 15.74 -24.54 17.95
N TYR A 188 15.49 -24.05 16.75
CA TYR A 188 16.51 -23.84 15.73
C TYR A 188 17.41 -22.63 16.09
N CYS A 189 18.72 -22.77 15.97
CA CYS A 189 19.66 -21.69 16.26
C CYS A 189 19.99 -20.89 14.99
N LEU A 190 19.34 -19.73 14.81
CA LEU A 190 19.55 -18.85 13.63
C LEU A 190 21.00 -18.33 13.52
N SER A 191 21.71 -18.19 14.64
CA SER A 191 23.11 -17.72 14.68
C SER A 191 24.15 -18.81 14.48
N ALA A 192 23.74 -20.08 14.27
CA ALA A 192 24.68 -21.19 14.10
C ALA A 192 25.57 -21.03 12.86
N LEU A 193 25.03 -20.36 11.82
CA LEU A 193 25.71 -20.15 10.55
C LEU A 193 26.00 -18.65 10.36
N PRO A 194 27.27 -18.24 10.22
CA PRO A 194 27.58 -16.83 9.95
C PRO A 194 27.13 -16.47 8.52
N ALA A 195 26.80 -15.20 8.29
CA ALA A 195 26.32 -14.73 6.98
C ALA A 195 27.32 -14.98 5.83
N ASN A 196 28.61 -15.07 6.16
CA ASN A 196 29.74 -15.35 5.27
C ASN A 196 30.29 -16.78 5.47
N TYR A 197 29.43 -17.77 5.73
CA TYR A 197 29.83 -19.16 6.01
C TYR A 197 30.65 -19.84 4.92
N THR A 198 30.68 -19.28 3.71
CA THR A 198 31.55 -19.74 2.63
C THR A 198 33.03 -19.43 2.89
N ASP A 199 33.30 -18.34 3.60
CA ASP A 199 34.64 -17.82 3.88
C ASP A 199 35.10 -18.13 5.30
N GLU A 200 34.19 -18.05 6.28
CA GLU A 200 34.46 -18.28 7.70
C GLU A 200 33.70 -19.52 8.20
N PRO A 201 34.36 -20.45 8.92
CA PRO A 201 33.69 -21.62 9.47
C PRO A 201 32.71 -21.22 10.59
N PRO A 202 31.60 -21.95 10.76
CA PRO A 202 30.73 -21.77 11.92
C PRO A 202 31.47 -22.11 13.22
N GLU A 203 31.09 -21.45 14.32
CA GLU A 203 31.73 -21.66 15.63
C GLU A 203 31.53 -23.08 16.15
N ASP A 204 30.37 -23.68 15.88
CA ASP A 204 30.01 -25.03 16.29
C ASP A 204 29.30 -25.80 15.17
N LEU A 205 30.00 -26.76 14.56
CA LEU A 205 29.47 -27.64 13.52
C LEU A 205 28.44 -28.65 14.04
N GLU A 206 28.39 -28.93 15.34
CA GLU A 206 27.36 -29.79 15.91
C GLU A 206 26.01 -29.07 15.90
N VAL A 207 25.97 -27.77 16.26
CA VAL A 207 24.75 -26.97 16.20
C VAL A 207 24.19 -26.87 14.77
N VAL A 208 25.06 -26.72 13.76
CA VAL A 208 24.66 -26.74 12.34
C VAL A 208 24.05 -28.10 11.95
N ARG A 209 24.56 -29.20 12.52
CA ARG A 209 24.02 -30.55 12.28
C ARG A 209 22.66 -30.73 12.94
N ASP A 210 22.51 -30.28 14.17
CA ASP A 210 21.24 -30.33 14.91
C ASP A 210 20.16 -29.49 14.18
N ASN A 211 20.52 -28.29 13.73
CA ASN A 211 19.68 -27.45 12.88
C ASN A 211 19.22 -28.17 11.60
N LEU A 212 20.14 -28.86 10.90
CA LEU A 212 19.80 -29.64 9.71
C LEU A 212 18.86 -30.80 10.03
N GLU A 213 19.03 -31.47 11.17
CA GLU A 213 18.12 -32.53 11.62
C GLU A 213 16.73 -31.99 11.94
N ILE A 214 16.63 -30.83 12.58
CA ILE A 214 15.36 -30.12 12.83
C ILE A 214 14.65 -29.86 11.50
N LEU A 215 15.32 -29.23 10.52
CA LEU A 215 14.74 -28.91 9.22
C LEU A 215 14.23 -30.16 8.48
N LYS A 216 15.02 -31.24 8.49
CA LYS A 216 14.60 -32.52 7.92
C LYS A 216 13.38 -33.10 8.62
N ASN A 217 13.26 -32.93 9.93
CA ASN A 217 12.11 -33.40 10.68
C ASN A 217 10.86 -32.54 10.43
N VAL A 218 11.02 -31.22 10.35
CA VAL A 218 9.95 -30.26 10.01
C VAL A 218 9.39 -30.54 8.61
N MET A 219 10.23 -30.84 7.63
CA MET A 219 9.81 -31.02 6.22
C MET A 219 9.34 -32.43 5.85
N LYS A 220 9.34 -33.42 6.77
CA LYS A 220 8.96 -34.83 6.49
C LYS A 220 7.48 -35.06 6.13
N ILE A 221 6.65 -34.04 6.19
CA ILE A 221 5.20 -34.11 6.00
C ILE A 221 4.81 -34.62 4.61
N GLY A 222 5.62 -34.35 3.58
CA GLY A 222 5.36 -34.77 2.20
C GLY A 222 5.52 -36.27 1.94
N GLU A 223 6.25 -36.99 2.80
CA GLU A 223 6.56 -38.42 2.61
C GLU A 223 5.60 -39.34 3.39
N GLY A 224 4.47 -38.80 3.86
CA GLY A 224 3.54 -39.51 4.75
C GLY A 224 3.96 -39.47 6.23
N GLY A 225 4.90 -38.60 6.59
CA GLY A 225 5.24 -38.32 7.98
C GLY A 225 4.13 -37.56 8.73
N GLU A 226 4.05 -37.76 10.04
CA GLU A 226 3.19 -36.97 10.92
C GLU A 226 3.72 -35.54 11.05
N ASP A 227 2.84 -34.54 10.93
CA ASP A 227 3.17 -33.11 11.10
C ASP A 227 3.43 -32.79 12.58
N SER A 228 4.56 -33.26 13.08
CA SER A 228 4.93 -33.21 14.49
C SER A 228 5.19 -31.79 14.98
N TYR A 229 5.47 -30.85 14.06
CA TYR A 229 5.79 -29.45 14.34
C TYR A 229 4.65 -28.48 13.98
N GLY A 230 3.53 -28.97 13.45
CA GLY A 230 2.41 -28.13 13.03
C GLY A 230 2.75 -27.20 11.86
N LEU A 231 3.66 -27.60 10.96
CA LEU A 231 4.10 -26.78 9.83
C LEU A 231 2.94 -26.43 8.90
N LEU A 232 2.00 -27.35 8.67
CA LEU A 232 0.88 -27.09 7.77
C LEU A 232 -0.06 -26.01 8.34
N GLU A 233 -0.34 -26.06 9.64
CA GLU A 233 -1.13 -25.04 10.33
C GLU A 233 -0.41 -23.69 10.30
N PHE A 234 0.90 -23.69 10.57
CA PHE A 234 1.74 -22.49 10.47
C PHE A 234 1.68 -21.86 9.06
N VAL A 235 1.86 -22.67 8.00
CA VAL A 235 1.79 -22.20 6.61
C VAL A 235 0.43 -21.57 6.32
N ASP A 236 -0.67 -22.22 6.72
CA ASP A 236 -2.02 -21.71 6.51
C ASP A 236 -2.26 -20.36 7.22
N VAL A 237 -1.69 -20.18 8.42
CA VAL A 237 -1.72 -18.89 9.14
C VAL A 237 -0.98 -17.80 8.37
N VAL A 238 0.26 -18.06 7.92
CA VAL A 238 1.06 -17.07 7.18
C VAL A 238 0.39 -16.72 5.85
N VAL A 239 -0.09 -17.72 5.11
CA VAL A 239 -0.84 -17.53 3.85
C VAL A 239 -2.04 -16.61 4.07
N LYS A 240 -2.83 -16.85 5.12
CA LYS A 240 -3.98 -16.01 5.46
C LYS A 240 -3.58 -14.56 5.78
N GLU A 241 -2.56 -14.36 6.61
CA GLU A 241 -2.07 -13.02 6.96
C GLU A 241 -1.60 -12.24 5.73
N VAL A 242 -0.89 -12.92 4.82
CA VAL A 242 -0.40 -12.34 3.58
C VAL A 242 -1.56 -11.96 2.64
N TYR A 243 -2.53 -12.84 2.43
CA TYR A 243 -3.66 -12.56 1.55
C TYR A 243 -4.55 -11.41 2.04
N LEU A 244 -4.67 -11.17 3.35
CA LEU A 244 -5.39 -10.00 3.87
C LEU A 244 -4.84 -8.68 3.32
N VAL A 245 -3.53 -8.57 3.11
CA VAL A 245 -2.91 -7.37 2.53
C VAL A 245 -2.98 -7.36 1.00
N LEU A 246 -2.78 -8.53 0.37
CA LEU A 246 -2.86 -8.65 -1.09
C LEU A 246 -4.26 -8.40 -1.62
N GLU A 247 -5.31 -8.80 -0.91
CA GLU A 247 -6.69 -8.53 -1.34
C GLU A 247 -6.94 -7.03 -1.48
N GLY A 248 -6.40 -6.21 -0.57
CA GLY A 248 -6.44 -4.76 -0.70
C GLY A 248 -5.72 -4.24 -1.96
N LEU A 249 -4.57 -4.83 -2.32
CA LEU A 249 -3.90 -4.51 -3.59
C LEU A 249 -4.70 -4.98 -4.79
N MET A 250 -5.23 -6.19 -4.77
CA MET A 250 -6.02 -6.74 -5.88
C MET A 250 -7.26 -5.89 -6.16
N ASP A 251 -7.93 -5.43 -5.11
CA ASP A 251 -9.09 -4.53 -5.25
C ASP A 251 -8.68 -3.16 -5.78
N ASP A 252 -7.52 -2.65 -5.38
CA ASP A 252 -6.96 -1.43 -5.96
C ASP A 252 -6.64 -1.60 -7.47
N LEU A 253 -6.05 -2.72 -7.86
CA LEU A 253 -5.74 -3.03 -9.26
C LEU A 253 -7.03 -3.18 -10.09
N LYS A 254 -8.03 -3.91 -9.57
CA LYS A 254 -9.36 -4.03 -10.20
C LYS A 254 -9.99 -2.67 -10.40
N TYR A 255 -9.88 -1.79 -9.40
CA TYR A 255 -10.42 -0.44 -9.51
C TYR A 255 -9.73 0.35 -10.63
N VAL A 256 -8.40 0.33 -10.68
CA VAL A 256 -7.61 1.00 -11.74
C VAL A 256 -8.03 0.50 -13.13
N LEU A 257 -8.24 -0.81 -13.29
CA LEU A 257 -8.63 -1.42 -14.57
C LEU A 257 -10.09 -1.14 -14.94
N GLY A 258 -11.01 -1.23 -13.98
CA GLY A 258 -12.45 -1.07 -14.21
C GLY A 258 -12.90 0.38 -14.42
N LYS A 259 -12.07 1.36 -14.05
CA LYS A 259 -12.43 2.79 -14.06
C LYS A 259 -11.46 3.62 -14.90
N LYS A 260 -11.21 3.19 -16.14
CA LYS A 260 -10.40 3.92 -17.14
C LYS A 260 -10.79 5.41 -17.27
N TRP A 261 -12.08 5.73 -17.11
CA TRP A 261 -12.60 7.11 -17.18
C TRP A 261 -12.29 7.98 -15.96
N VAL A 262 -12.07 7.40 -14.78
CA VAL A 262 -11.81 8.16 -13.54
C VAL A 262 -10.47 8.87 -13.64
N GLY A 263 -9.44 8.24 -14.19
CA GLY A 263 -8.17 8.95 -14.38
C GLY A 263 -8.22 9.98 -15.50
N MET A 264 -9.07 9.82 -16.53
CA MET A 264 -9.30 10.91 -17.48
C MET A 264 -9.87 12.14 -16.74
N SER A 265 -10.81 11.92 -15.82
CA SER A 265 -11.40 12.98 -14.99
C SER A 265 -10.41 13.60 -13.98
N LEU A 266 -9.38 12.86 -13.57
CA LEU A 266 -8.27 13.36 -12.76
C LEU A 266 -7.15 14.01 -13.58
N GLY A 267 -7.26 14.05 -14.92
CA GLY A 267 -6.21 14.51 -15.81
C GLY A 267 -4.97 13.61 -15.84
N LEU A 268 -5.10 12.37 -15.36
CA LEU A 268 -4.05 11.36 -15.43
C LEU A 268 -4.00 10.81 -16.85
N LYS A 269 -2.85 10.98 -17.50
CA LYS A 269 -2.57 10.31 -18.78
C LYS A 269 -2.14 8.89 -18.47
N TYR A 270 -2.99 7.93 -18.78
CA TYR A 270 -2.62 6.52 -18.70
C TYR A 270 -1.79 6.13 -19.92
N ASN A 271 -0.66 5.49 -19.67
CA ASN A 271 0.06 4.77 -20.70
C ASN A 271 -0.57 3.36 -20.83
N GLU A 272 -0.93 2.95 -22.04
CA GLU A 272 -1.47 1.60 -22.29
C GLU A 272 -0.53 0.50 -21.78
N VAL A 273 0.78 0.73 -21.83
CA VAL A 273 1.80 -0.17 -21.28
C VAL A 273 1.68 -0.32 -19.76
N GLU A 274 1.37 0.76 -19.04
CA GLU A 274 1.17 0.72 -17.58
C GLU A 274 -0.10 -0.04 -17.22
N ILE A 275 -1.20 0.21 -17.95
CA ILE A 275 -2.48 -0.49 -17.75
C ILE A 275 -2.32 -1.99 -18.05
N ALA A 276 -1.66 -2.36 -19.14
CA ALA A 276 -1.36 -3.74 -19.47
C ALA A 276 -0.46 -4.40 -18.40
N SER A 277 0.46 -3.64 -17.79
CA SER A 277 1.25 -4.13 -16.65
C SER A 277 0.38 -4.41 -15.43
N VAL A 278 -0.51 -3.49 -15.07
CA VAL A 278 -1.47 -3.65 -13.95
C VAL A 278 -2.37 -4.88 -14.16
N ALA A 279 -2.85 -5.10 -15.39
CA ALA A 279 -3.67 -6.27 -15.73
C ALA A 279 -2.91 -7.59 -15.54
N ARG A 280 -1.65 -7.65 -15.99
CA ARG A 280 -0.78 -8.83 -15.77
C ARG A 280 -0.51 -9.09 -14.29
N ASP A 281 -0.32 -8.02 -13.51
CA ASP A 281 -0.10 -8.14 -12.07
C ASP A 281 -1.35 -8.68 -11.35
N LEU A 282 -2.54 -8.23 -11.73
CA LEU A 282 -3.80 -8.75 -11.19
C LEU A 282 -4.03 -10.22 -11.56
N ASP A 283 -3.75 -10.61 -12.81
CA ASP A 283 -3.82 -12.01 -13.25
C ASP A 283 -2.86 -12.89 -12.46
N TYR A 284 -1.60 -12.46 -12.33
CA TYR A 284 -0.59 -13.17 -11.54
C TYR A 284 -1.05 -13.41 -10.10
N LEU A 285 -1.52 -12.36 -9.41
CA LEU A 285 -1.99 -12.46 -8.03
C LEU A 285 -3.21 -13.38 -7.89
N SER A 286 -4.10 -13.35 -8.89
CA SER A 286 -5.30 -14.20 -8.91
C SER A 286 -4.93 -15.67 -9.11
N ARG A 287 -4.02 -15.97 -10.03
CA ARG A 287 -3.50 -17.33 -10.26
C ARG A 287 -2.78 -17.86 -9.03
N MET A 288 -1.95 -17.04 -8.40
CA MET A 288 -1.24 -17.37 -7.17
C MET A 288 -2.20 -17.75 -6.04
N LYS A 289 -3.28 -16.97 -5.84
CA LYS A 289 -4.34 -17.27 -4.87
C LYS A 289 -5.06 -18.58 -5.18
N GLY A 290 -5.44 -18.80 -6.44
CA GLY A 290 -6.07 -20.04 -6.86
C GLY A 290 -5.20 -21.28 -6.57
N MET A 291 -3.88 -21.17 -6.75
CA MET A 291 -2.95 -22.26 -6.42
C MET A 291 -2.92 -22.56 -4.91
N ASP A 292 -2.87 -21.55 -4.04
CA ASP A 292 -2.91 -21.76 -2.57
C ASP A 292 -4.24 -22.37 -2.11
N GLU A 293 -5.36 -21.93 -2.69
CA GLU A 293 -6.68 -22.51 -2.42
C GLU A 293 -6.75 -23.99 -2.86
N GLU A 294 -6.22 -24.31 -4.04
CA GLU A 294 -6.13 -25.69 -4.53
C GLU A 294 -5.26 -26.55 -3.61
N ILE A 295 -4.09 -26.06 -3.19
CA ILE A 295 -3.19 -26.75 -2.26
C ILE A 295 -3.92 -27.01 -0.92
N SER A 296 -4.63 -26.01 -0.37
CA SER A 296 -5.40 -26.17 0.87
C SER A 296 -6.51 -27.22 0.74
N LEU A 297 -7.20 -27.25 -0.41
CA LEU A 297 -8.25 -28.25 -0.69
C LEU A 297 -7.69 -29.67 -0.85
N GLN A 298 -6.57 -29.83 -1.56
CA GLN A 298 -5.92 -31.13 -1.73
C GLN A 298 -5.50 -31.71 -0.37
N ARG A 299 -4.92 -30.88 0.52
CA ARG A 299 -4.58 -31.26 1.89
C ARG A 299 -5.79 -31.72 2.69
N LYS A 300 -6.89 -30.96 2.67
CA LYS A 300 -8.14 -31.29 3.40
C LYS A 300 -8.78 -32.59 2.95
N ASN A 301 -8.65 -32.93 1.67
CA ASN A 301 -9.25 -34.14 1.10
C ASN A 301 -8.39 -35.40 1.30
N GLY A 302 -7.23 -35.30 1.96
CA GLY A 302 -6.28 -36.42 2.08
C GLY A 302 -5.79 -36.94 0.72
N GLY A 303 -5.90 -36.09 -0.32
CA GLY A 303 -5.43 -36.43 -1.65
C GLY A 303 -3.91 -36.48 -1.63
N GLY A 304 -3.33 -37.63 -1.96
CA GLY A 304 -1.89 -37.75 -2.16
C GLY A 304 -1.42 -36.65 -3.12
N SER A 305 -0.27 -36.02 -2.82
CA SER A 305 0.25 -34.85 -3.53
C SER A 305 0.23 -35.09 -5.03
N LYS A 306 -0.78 -34.56 -5.72
CA LYS A 306 -0.76 -34.55 -7.17
C LYS A 306 0.39 -33.63 -7.52
N LYS A 307 1.39 -34.16 -8.23
CA LYS A 307 2.55 -33.38 -8.66
C LYS A 307 2.02 -32.13 -9.36
N LEU A 308 2.21 -30.97 -8.72
CA LEU A 308 1.79 -29.70 -9.29
C LEU A 308 2.48 -29.55 -10.64
N GLU A 309 1.70 -29.18 -11.66
CA GLU A 309 2.26 -28.82 -12.94
C GLU A 309 3.18 -27.61 -12.74
N MET A 310 4.32 -27.60 -13.42
CA MET A 310 5.29 -26.51 -13.30
C MET A 310 4.67 -25.24 -13.85
N SER A 311 4.14 -24.39 -12.97
CA SER A 311 3.64 -23.05 -13.31
C SER A 311 4.75 -22.02 -13.14
N ASP A 312 4.68 -21.01 -14.00
CA ASP A 312 5.30 -19.70 -13.90
C ASP A 312 4.93 -18.89 -12.65
N VAL A 313 3.89 -19.31 -11.92
CA VAL A 313 3.40 -18.65 -10.70
C VAL A 313 3.77 -19.49 -9.49
N VAL A 314 4.29 -18.83 -8.44
CA VAL A 314 4.67 -19.47 -7.18
C VAL A 314 3.65 -19.07 -6.10
N PRO A 315 2.92 -20.02 -5.50
CA PRO A 315 1.97 -19.73 -4.42
C PRO A 315 2.70 -19.22 -3.16
N VAL A 316 1.99 -18.50 -2.29
CA VAL A 316 2.53 -17.99 -1.02
C VAL A 316 2.97 -19.15 -0.13
N ALA A 317 2.22 -20.26 -0.08
CA ALA A 317 2.67 -21.46 0.64
C ALA A 317 3.99 -21.99 0.06
N GLY A 318 4.18 -21.91 -1.26
CA GLY A 318 5.43 -22.28 -1.93
C GLY A 318 6.60 -21.39 -1.51
N LEU A 319 6.38 -20.08 -1.38
CA LEU A 319 7.40 -19.13 -0.90
C LEU A 319 7.78 -19.40 0.56
N VAL A 320 6.81 -19.74 1.42
CA VAL A 320 7.08 -20.15 2.81
C VAL A 320 7.94 -21.41 2.83
N MET A 321 7.54 -22.45 2.10
CA MET A 321 8.31 -23.71 2.01
C MET A 321 9.71 -23.51 1.43
N ALA A 322 9.86 -22.59 0.46
CA ALA A 322 11.16 -22.29 -0.12
C ALA A 322 12.17 -21.76 0.92
N ARG A 323 11.72 -21.03 1.96
CA ARG A 323 12.61 -20.57 3.04
C ARG A 323 13.19 -21.73 3.85
N PHE A 324 12.39 -22.73 4.19
CA PHE A 324 12.89 -23.93 4.88
C PHE A 324 13.91 -24.69 4.03
N HIS A 325 13.67 -24.84 2.73
CA HIS A 325 14.63 -25.47 1.82
C HIS A 325 15.92 -24.66 1.63
N ILE A 326 15.85 -23.33 1.67
CA ILE A 326 17.05 -22.47 1.65
C ILE A 326 17.89 -22.76 2.89
N TYR A 327 17.30 -22.75 4.09
CA TYR A 327 18.03 -23.09 5.31
C TYR A 327 18.60 -24.51 5.27
N GLU A 328 17.87 -25.49 4.73
CA GLU A 328 18.36 -26.86 4.59
C GLU A 328 19.60 -26.91 3.68
N CYS A 329 19.54 -26.22 2.54
CA CYS A 329 20.65 -26.13 1.59
C CYS A 329 21.87 -25.44 2.22
N GLU A 330 21.68 -24.35 2.94
CA GLU A 330 22.76 -23.60 3.60
C GLU A 330 23.46 -24.45 4.67
N ASN A 331 22.70 -25.10 5.57
CA ASN A 331 23.29 -25.99 6.58
C ASN A 331 24.00 -27.20 5.95
N THR A 332 23.41 -27.80 4.91
CA THR A 332 24.02 -28.92 4.18
C THR A 332 25.34 -28.48 3.54
N THR A 333 25.33 -27.35 2.84
CA THR A 333 26.52 -26.79 2.18
C THR A 333 27.62 -26.47 3.19
N ALA A 334 27.26 -25.89 4.34
CA ALA A 334 28.21 -25.59 5.41
C ALA A 334 28.87 -26.84 5.99
N LEU A 335 28.09 -27.89 6.25
CA LEU A 335 28.62 -29.17 6.72
C LEU A 335 29.54 -29.80 5.68
N ASP A 336 29.14 -29.86 4.42
CA ASP A 336 29.97 -30.43 3.35
C ASP A 336 31.32 -29.68 3.20
N LEU A 337 31.28 -28.35 3.30
CA LEU A 337 32.45 -27.49 3.14
C LEU A 337 33.45 -27.60 4.29
N TRP A 338 32.97 -27.73 5.53
CA TRP A 338 33.81 -27.60 6.73
C TRP A 338 34.05 -28.91 7.47
N GLN A 339 33.16 -29.91 7.37
CA GLN A 339 33.32 -31.20 8.06
C GLN A 339 34.52 -32.01 7.55
N SER A 340 34.89 -31.84 6.27
CA SER A 340 36.06 -32.47 5.68
C SER A 340 37.38 -31.84 6.14
N LYS A 341 37.35 -30.58 6.57
CA LYS A 341 38.52 -29.80 6.99
C LYS A 341 38.83 -29.91 8.48
N ASP A 342 38.06 -30.71 9.24
CA ASP A 342 38.29 -30.85 10.68
C ASP A 342 39.70 -31.44 10.93
N PRO A 343 40.64 -30.65 11.50
CA PRO A 343 42.03 -31.05 11.66
C PRO A 343 42.18 -32.31 12.53
N LYS A 344 41.19 -32.63 13.37
CA LYS A 344 41.18 -33.87 14.18
C LYS A 344 41.09 -35.13 13.31
N LYS A 345 40.52 -35.03 12.11
CA LYS A 345 40.42 -36.15 11.16
C LYS A 345 41.73 -36.33 10.38
N GLU A 346 42.37 -35.23 9.98
CA GLU A 346 43.69 -35.28 9.33
C GLU A 346 44.79 -35.87 10.25
N GLU A 347 44.74 -35.60 11.55
CA GLU A 347 45.75 -36.10 12.48
C GLU A 347 45.62 -37.63 12.73
N LYS A 348 44.40 -38.17 12.58
CA LYS A 348 44.17 -39.62 12.60
C LYS A 348 44.60 -40.29 11.30
N GLU A 349 44.32 -39.69 10.14
CA GLU A 349 44.76 -40.25 8.85
C GLU A 349 46.28 -40.26 8.68
N LYS A 350 46.97 -39.22 9.17
CA LYS A 350 48.45 -39.16 9.16
C LYS A 350 49.11 -40.20 10.09
N LYS A 351 48.39 -40.80 11.05
CA LYS A 351 48.92 -41.85 11.94
C LYS A 351 48.72 -43.28 11.43
N THR A 352 47.92 -43.49 10.38
CA THR A 352 47.72 -44.79 9.71
C THR A 352 48.54 -44.94 8.42
N THR A 353 49.64 -44.21 8.28
CA THR A 353 50.66 -44.56 7.29
C THR A 353 51.36 -45.83 7.76
N PHE A 354 50.81 -46.98 7.38
CA PHE A 354 51.54 -48.25 7.48
C PHE A 354 52.93 -48.09 6.87
N PRO A 355 54.00 -48.66 7.47
CA PRO A 355 55.32 -48.64 6.88
C PRO A 355 55.25 -49.26 5.49
N ARG A 356 55.42 -48.43 4.47
CA ARG A 356 55.47 -48.82 3.06
C ARG A 356 56.58 -49.86 2.93
N ALA A 357 56.20 -51.10 2.61
CA ALA A 357 57.15 -52.16 2.30
C ALA A 357 58.12 -51.67 1.20
N PRO A 358 59.42 -52.04 1.27
CA PRO A 358 60.42 -51.57 0.33
C PRO A 358 60.01 -51.96 -1.10
N VAL A 359 59.80 -50.94 -1.93
CA VAL A 359 59.48 -51.10 -3.35
C VAL A 359 60.70 -51.71 -4.05
N PRO A 360 60.57 -52.84 -4.78
CA PRO A 360 61.68 -53.41 -5.54
C PRO A 360 62.08 -52.48 -6.70
N PRO A 361 63.36 -52.49 -7.12
CA PRO A 361 63.86 -51.61 -8.17
C PRO A 361 63.18 -51.93 -9.50
N GLN A 362 62.33 -51.03 -9.98
CA GLN A 362 61.74 -51.12 -11.31
C GLN A 362 62.65 -50.44 -12.33
N SER A 363 63.04 -51.25 -13.31
CA SER A 363 63.72 -50.91 -14.54
C SER A 363 62.98 -49.85 -15.34
N SER A 364 63.74 -48.86 -15.79
CA SER A 364 63.43 -47.85 -16.79
C SER A 364 62.77 -48.43 -18.04
N LEU A 365 61.50 -48.06 -18.27
CA LEU A 365 60.87 -48.10 -19.58
C LEU A 365 60.32 -46.71 -19.90
N GLU A 366 60.99 -46.03 -20.83
CA GLU A 366 60.59 -44.74 -21.38
C GLU A 366 59.21 -44.87 -22.05
N THR A 367 58.24 -44.10 -21.58
CA THR A 367 56.96 -43.90 -22.25
C THR A 367 56.99 -42.52 -22.94
N PRO A 368 56.59 -42.43 -24.22
CA PRO A 368 56.62 -41.17 -24.96
C PRO A 368 55.53 -40.22 -24.46
N THR A 369 55.95 -39.01 -24.09
CA THR A 369 55.12 -37.85 -23.79
C THR A 369 54.18 -37.52 -24.94
N PRO A 370 52.86 -37.35 -24.71
CA PRO A 370 51.97 -36.77 -25.71
C PRO A 370 52.24 -35.26 -25.85
N PRO A 371 52.03 -34.68 -27.05
CA PRO A 371 52.28 -33.27 -27.30
C PRO A 371 51.31 -32.38 -26.52
N SER A 372 51.85 -31.43 -25.78
CA SER A 372 51.11 -30.35 -25.14
C SER A 372 50.41 -29.48 -26.18
N THR A 373 49.13 -29.70 -26.38
CA THR A 373 48.24 -28.70 -26.97
C THR A 373 48.00 -27.60 -25.94
N LEU A 374 48.78 -26.52 -26.06
CA LEU A 374 48.51 -25.23 -25.42
C LEU A 374 47.17 -24.71 -25.95
N LEU A 375 46.10 -24.91 -25.18
CA LEU A 375 44.88 -24.14 -25.37
C LEU A 375 45.15 -22.69 -24.92
N PRO A 376 44.74 -21.68 -25.70
CA PRO A 376 44.83 -20.29 -25.27
C PRO A 376 43.96 -20.08 -24.01
N PRO A 377 44.38 -19.18 -23.10
CA PRO A 377 43.60 -18.90 -21.89
C PRO A 377 42.20 -18.40 -22.27
N PRO A 378 41.16 -18.79 -21.51
CA PRO A 378 39.81 -18.28 -21.73
C PRO A 378 39.80 -16.75 -21.59
N PRO A 379 38.99 -16.04 -22.39
CA PRO A 379 38.83 -14.60 -22.24
C PRO A 379 38.32 -14.28 -20.82
N PRO A 380 38.78 -13.16 -20.23
CA PRO A 380 38.31 -12.74 -18.92
C PRO A 380 36.78 -12.56 -18.94
N PRO A 381 36.07 -12.96 -17.88
CA PRO A 381 34.62 -12.74 -17.79
C PRO A 381 34.33 -11.23 -17.94
N PRO A 382 33.22 -10.85 -18.61
CA PRO A 382 32.80 -9.46 -18.67
C PRO A 382 32.66 -8.95 -17.23
N SER A 383 33.43 -7.92 -16.90
CA SER A 383 33.35 -7.21 -15.64
C SER A 383 31.93 -6.67 -15.48
N LEU A 384 31.13 -7.35 -14.66
CA LEU A 384 29.86 -6.85 -14.18
C LEU A 384 30.11 -5.53 -13.42
N PRO A 385 29.28 -4.49 -13.63
CA PRO A 385 29.45 -3.24 -12.92
C PRO A 385 29.28 -3.47 -11.42
N VAL A 386 30.32 -3.12 -10.68
CA VAL A 386 30.37 -3.11 -9.21
C VAL A 386 29.52 -1.94 -8.71
N GLU A 387 28.19 -2.06 -8.76
CA GLU A 387 27.26 -1.10 -8.11
C GLU A 387 26.01 -1.75 -7.50
N SER A 388 25.98 -3.07 -7.28
CA SER A 388 24.78 -3.76 -6.77
C SER A 388 24.80 -4.09 -5.27
N ALA A 389 25.78 -3.60 -4.50
CA ALA A 389 25.95 -4.00 -3.10
C ALA A 389 26.20 -2.83 -2.14
N LEU A 390 25.52 -1.69 -2.30
CA LEU A 390 25.43 -0.64 -1.26
C LEU A 390 24.14 0.16 -1.40
N PHE A 391 23.00 -0.40 -1.00
CA PHE A 391 21.78 0.39 -0.76
C PHE A 391 21.08 -0.06 0.52
N TYR A 392 21.60 0.40 1.65
CA TYR A 392 20.80 0.62 2.86
C TYR A 392 21.29 1.91 3.52
N ARG A 393 20.72 3.04 3.07
CA ARG A 393 20.67 4.26 3.89
C ARG A 393 19.45 5.06 3.50
N ALA A 394 18.50 5.10 4.42
CA ALA A 394 17.26 5.86 4.31
C ALA A 394 17.55 7.34 3.98
N SER A 395 17.08 7.79 2.83
CA SER A 395 17.01 9.19 2.45
C SER A 395 15.56 9.65 2.58
N LEU A 396 15.35 10.59 3.51
CA LEU A 396 14.07 11.28 3.74
C LEU A 396 13.59 12.01 2.47
N PRO A 397 12.27 12.07 2.21
CA PRO A 397 11.75 12.76 1.03
C PRO A 397 11.88 14.28 1.16
N ARG A 398 12.38 14.92 0.09
CA ARG A 398 12.36 16.38 -0.09
C ARG A 398 10.92 16.87 -0.33
N PRO A 399 10.58 18.11 0.09
CA PRO A 399 9.23 18.64 -0.10
C PRO A 399 8.96 18.98 -1.57
N LEU A 400 7.89 18.40 -2.12
CA LEU A 400 7.33 18.74 -3.43
C LEU A 400 6.58 20.08 -3.32
N SER A 401 7.14 21.13 -3.91
CA SER A 401 6.53 22.46 -4.00
C SER A 401 6.77 22.99 -5.41
N ILE A 402 5.73 23.60 -6.01
CA ILE A 402 5.69 24.37 -7.28
C ILE A 402 5.00 23.66 -8.49
N SER A 403 5.07 22.34 -8.67
CA SER A 403 4.41 21.71 -9.84
C SER A 403 2.89 21.54 -9.69
N LEU A 404 2.40 21.34 -8.46
CA LEU A 404 1.01 20.99 -8.16
C LEU A 404 0.01 22.15 -8.32
N THR A 405 0.45 23.40 -8.12
CA THR A 405 -0.43 24.57 -8.26
C THR A 405 -0.85 24.82 -9.70
N LYS A 406 -0.01 24.46 -10.69
CA LYS A 406 -0.35 24.62 -12.12
C LYS A 406 -1.42 23.64 -12.59
N ASN A 407 -1.44 22.41 -12.06
CA ASN A 407 -2.47 21.41 -12.43
C ASN A 407 -3.84 21.74 -11.81
N LEU A 408 -3.87 22.31 -10.60
CA LEU A 408 -5.11 22.75 -9.97
C LEU A 408 -5.75 23.96 -10.67
N GLU A 409 -4.93 24.83 -11.27
CA GLU A 409 -5.41 26.00 -12.04
C GLU A 409 -6.03 25.61 -13.39
N GLY A 410 -5.58 24.49 -13.98
CA GLY A 410 -6.20 23.89 -15.16
C GLY A 410 -7.58 23.28 -14.87
N LEU A 411 -7.75 22.63 -13.71
CA LEU A 411 -9.04 22.08 -13.28
C LEU A 411 -10.06 23.15 -12.88
N ARG A 412 -9.60 24.33 -12.45
CA ARG A 412 -10.45 25.45 -12.02
C ARG A 412 -11.18 26.18 -13.16
N ASN A 413 -10.70 26.01 -14.40
CA ASN A 413 -11.19 26.75 -15.57
C ASN A 413 -12.19 25.98 -16.44
N LEU A 414 -12.41 24.69 -16.14
CA LEU A 414 -13.45 23.89 -16.79
C LEU A 414 -14.67 23.89 -15.88
N SER A 415 -15.80 24.46 -16.34
CA SER A 415 -17.05 24.31 -15.59
C SER A 415 -17.42 22.83 -15.54
N SER A 416 -17.91 22.35 -14.39
CA SER A 416 -18.41 20.97 -14.24
C SER A 416 -19.40 20.58 -15.35
N ALA A 417 -20.16 21.53 -15.90
CA ALA A 417 -21.07 21.29 -17.04
C ALA A 417 -20.33 21.08 -18.38
N THR A 418 -19.18 21.72 -18.58
CA THR A 418 -18.33 21.54 -19.77
C THR A 418 -17.64 20.18 -19.74
N LEU A 419 -17.13 19.77 -18.58
CA LEU A 419 -16.56 18.44 -18.39
C LEU A 419 -17.62 17.35 -18.58
N PHE A 420 -18.81 17.51 -17.99
CA PHE A 420 -19.90 16.55 -18.14
C PHE A 420 -20.39 16.44 -19.59
N PHE A 421 -20.49 17.56 -20.31
CA PHE A 421 -20.88 17.58 -21.73
C PHE A 421 -19.81 16.94 -22.63
N GLN A 422 -18.52 17.22 -22.37
CA GLN A 422 -17.41 16.60 -23.11
C GLN A 422 -17.33 15.10 -22.85
N LEU A 423 -17.57 14.66 -21.61
CA LEU A 423 -17.62 13.24 -21.25
C LEU A 423 -18.80 12.53 -21.94
N SER A 424 -19.98 13.14 -21.94
CA SER A 424 -21.16 12.59 -22.64
C SER A 424 -20.95 12.49 -24.16
N GLN A 425 -20.22 13.43 -24.77
CA GLN A 425 -19.83 13.31 -26.19
C GLN A 425 -18.83 12.19 -26.43
N GLN A 426 -17.82 12.03 -25.58
CA GLN A 426 -16.83 10.96 -25.74
C GLN A 426 -17.41 9.56 -25.52
N GLU A 427 -18.36 9.40 -24.58
CA GLU A 427 -19.07 8.13 -24.40
C GLU A 427 -19.89 7.77 -25.64
N ALA A 428 -20.60 8.73 -26.23
CA ALA A 428 -21.36 8.52 -27.47
C ALA A 428 -20.47 8.20 -28.68
N GLU A 429 -19.28 8.82 -28.77
CA GLU A 429 -18.30 8.53 -29.83
C GLU A 429 -17.72 7.12 -29.70
N HIS A 430 -17.38 6.69 -28.48
CA HIS A 430 -16.84 5.35 -28.23
C HIS A 430 -17.90 4.25 -28.40
N GLU A 431 -19.16 4.51 -28.04
CA GLU A 431 -20.27 3.58 -28.28
C GLU A 431 -20.54 3.41 -29.78
N ALA A 432 -20.50 4.50 -30.55
CA ALA A 432 -20.63 4.47 -32.00
C ALA A 432 -19.46 3.76 -32.71
N GLU A 433 -18.22 3.93 -32.22
CA GLU A 433 -17.04 3.22 -32.75
C GLU A 433 -17.13 1.71 -32.49
N TYR A 434 -17.58 1.31 -31.30
CA TYR A 434 -17.79 -0.10 -30.95
C TYR A 434 -18.91 -0.75 -31.77
N GLU A 435 -20.04 -0.06 -31.97
CA GLU A 435 -21.12 -0.55 -32.84
C GLU A 435 -20.64 -0.72 -34.29
N ALA A 436 -19.84 0.22 -34.80
CA ALA A 436 -19.29 0.15 -36.15
C ALA A 436 -18.29 -1.01 -36.33
N GLU A 437 -17.43 -1.28 -35.34
CA GLU A 437 -16.53 -2.44 -35.38
C GLU A 437 -17.30 -3.76 -35.35
N HIS A 438 -18.33 -3.87 -34.51
CA HIS A 438 -19.15 -5.08 -34.40
C HIS A 438 -20.02 -5.31 -35.65
N GLU A 439 -20.51 -4.25 -36.30
CA GLU A 439 -21.24 -4.35 -37.56
C GLU A 439 -20.29 -4.79 -38.70
N ALA A 440 -19.06 -4.25 -38.73
CA ALA A 440 -18.05 -4.66 -39.71
C ALA A 440 -17.59 -6.12 -39.55
N GLU A 441 -17.46 -6.62 -38.31
CA GLU A 441 -17.17 -8.04 -38.05
C GLU A 441 -18.31 -8.95 -38.54
N HIS A 442 -19.56 -8.58 -38.27
CA HIS A 442 -20.72 -9.37 -38.71
C HIS A 442 -20.91 -9.33 -40.24
N GLU A 443 -20.59 -8.21 -40.89
CA GLU A 443 -20.62 -8.10 -42.36
C GLU A 443 -19.50 -8.94 -43.00
N ALA A 444 -18.30 -8.96 -42.40
CA ALA A 444 -17.20 -9.80 -42.85
C ALA A 444 -17.49 -11.31 -42.68
N GLU A 445 -18.16 -11.72 -41.60
CA GLU A 445 -18.61 -13.10 -41.42
C GLU A 445 -19.67 -13.49 -42.47
N HIS A 446 -20.62 -12.61 -42.76
CA HIS A 446 -21.64 -12.88 -43.78
C HIS A 446 -21.09 -12.86 -45.21
N GLU A 447 -20.03 -12.10 -45.52
CA GLU A 447 -19.35 -12.18 -46.83
C GLU A 447 -18.47 -13.44 -46.96
N ALA A 448 -18.03 -14.02 -45.84
CA ALA A 448 -17.22 -15.24 -45.82
C ALA A 448 -18.05 -16.53 -45.98
N GLU A 449 -19.33 -16.52 -45.59
CA GLU A 449 -20.32 -17.59 -45.82
C GLU A 449 -20.89 -17.58 -47.25
#